data_AF-N8UN52-F1
#
_entry.id   AF-N8UN52-F1
#
_cell.length_a   1.000
_cell.length_b   1.000
_cell.length_c   1.000
_cell.angle_alpha   90.00
_cell.angle_beta   90.00
_cell.angle_gamma   90.00
#
_symmetry.space_group_name_H-M   'P 1'
#
loop_
_entity.id
_entity.type
_entity.pdbx_description
1 polymer ?
#
loop_
_entity_poly.entity_id
_entity_poly.type
_entity_poly.pdbx_seq_one_letter_code
_entity_poly.pdbx_strand_id
1 'polypeptide(L)'
;MLKRTLACALFAVTGHVYSADIQVTTLVDEDKDDTVCSLREAVEFLNKRSQTAFENGYHGCGNKEASSTILLGRDKEYILNKALQIKTSMTISTAASGDFNNDKKGLNNATIKMVGTERLFTVDDESVENSLLAVSLIELNLQGSSTKVNNRPLAKVKTASI
;
A
#
# COMPACT_ATOMS: atom_id res chain seq x y z
N MET A 1 -46.12 -22.79 36.20
CA MET A 1 -45.42 -23.61 35.19
C MET A 1 -44.40 -22.73 34.48
N LEU A 2 -43.15 -23.19 34.46
CA LEU A 2 -41.91 -22.41 34.37
C LEU A 2 -41.63 -21.91 32.93
N LYS A 3 -41.53 -20.59 32.74
CA LYS A 3 -41.05 -19.99 31.47
C LYS A 3 -39.55 -20.23 31.36
N ARG A 4 -39.13 -21.02 30.38
CA ARG A 4 -37.72 -21.37 30.13
C ARG A 4 -36.99 -20.12 29.63
N THR A 5 -36.22 -19.48 30.51
CA THR A 5 -35.23 -18.47 30.17
C THR A 5 -34.03 -19.16 29.53
N LEU A 6 -33.87 -18.98 28.22
CA LEU A 6 -32.70 -19.43 27.49
C LEU A 6 -31.59 -18.37 27.67
N ALA A 7 -30.74 -18.57 28.68
CA ALA A 7 -29.51 -17.81 28.80
C ALA A 7 -28.50 -18.36 27.78
N CYS A 8 -28.33 -17.69 26.65
CA CYS A 8 -27.18 -17.93 25.78
C CYS A 8 -25.96 -17.27 26.44
N ALA A 9 -25.09 -18.13 26.96
CA ALA A 9 -23.79 -17.78 27.48
C ALA A 9 -23.02 -16.90 26.48
N LEU A 10 -22.43 -15.84 27.00
CA LEU A 10 -21.53 -14.94 26.31
C LEU A 10 -20.34 -15.75 25.79
N PHE A 11 -20.24 -15.96 24.47
CA PHE A 11 -19.00 -16.44 23.87
C PHE A 11 -17.97 -15.32 23.99
N ALA A 12 -17.14 -15.39 25.02
CA ALA A 12 -15.89 -14.65 25.08
C ALA A 12 -14.96 -15.22 24.00
N VAL A 13 -15.15 -14.76 22.77
CA VAL A 13 -14.16 -14.96 21.72
C VAL A 13 -13.02 -14.00 22.05
N THR A 14 -12.00 -14.52 22.73
CA THR A 14 -10.66 -13.92 22.72
C THR A 14 -10.13 -14.05 21.29
N GLY A 15 -10.64 -13.18 20.41
CA GLY A 15 -10.12 -13.01 19.07
C GLY A 15 -8.77 -12.32 19.21
N HIS A 16 -7.71 -13.03 18.85
CA HIS A 16 -6.48 -12.36 18.44
C HIS A 16 -6.90 -11.29 17.42
N VAL A 17 -6.61 -10.02 17.70
CA VAL A 17 -6.86 -8.93 16.75
C VAL A 17 -5.95 -9.21 15.57
N TYR A 18 -6.46 -9.96 14.59
CA TYR A 18 -5.84 -10.08 13.29
C TYR A 18 -5.99 -8.72 12.65
N SER A 19 -4.88 -7.97 12.67
CA SER A 19 -4.72 -6.74 11.94
C SER A 19 -5.05 -7.00 10.47
N ALA A 20 -6.10 -6.35 9.96
CA ALA A 20 -6.55 -6.56 8.58
C ALA A 20 -5.60 -5.84 7.60
N ASP A 21 -5.30 -6.47 6.48
CA ASP A 21 -4.56 -5.83 5.40
C ASP A 21 -5.37 -4.69 4.77
N ILE A 22 -4.67 -3.70 4.21
CA ILE A 22 -5.29 -2.54 3.58
C ILE A 22 -5.67 -2.91 2.14
N GLN A 23 -6.96 -3.08 1.88
CA GLN A 23 -7.47 -3.41 0.55
C GLN A 23 -7.64 -2.14 -0.29
N VAL A 24 -6.93 -2.06 -1.42
CA VAL A 24 -7.16 -1.00 -2.42
C VAL A 24 -8.43 -1.32 -3.21
N THR A 25 -9.35 -0.36 -3.31
CA THR A 25 -10.68 -0.53 -3.90
C THR A 25 -10.92 0.29 -5.17
N THR A 26 -10.02 1.22 -5.52
CA THR A 26 -10.02 1.92 -6.82
C THR A 26 -8.74 1.69 -7.61
N LEU A 27 -8.86 1.78 -8.94
CA LEU A 27 -7.76 1.71 -9.90
C LEU A 27 -7.18 3.08 -10.24
N VAL A 28 -7.87 4.15 -9.81
CA VAL A 28 -7.53 5.53 -10.10
C VAL A 28 -6.51 6.05 -9.08
N ASP A 29 -5.62 6.90 -9.54
CA ASP A 29 -4.70 7.64 -8.68
C ASP A 29 -5.36 8.93 -8.18
N GLU A 30 -5.85 8.90 -6.94
CA GLU A 30 -6.52 10.03 -6.31
C GLU A 30 -6.17 10.14 -4.82
N ASP A 31 -6.49 11.29 -4.24
CA ASP A 31 -6.41 11.54 -2.81
C ASP A 31 -7.61 12.42 -2.47
N LYS A 32 -8.71 11.78 -2.04
CA LYS A 32 -10.02 12.37 -1.92
C LYS A 32 -10.71 11.80 -0.69
N ASP A 33 -11.23 12.68 0.16
CA ASP A 33 -11.98 12.27 1.35
C ASP A 33 -13.33 11.63 0.98
N ASP A 34 -13.29 10.32 0.74
CA ASP A 34 -14.45 9.46 0.52
C ASP A 34 -14.20 8.05 1.08
N THR A 35 -15.07 7.09 0.70
CA THR A 35 -15.05 5.72 1.24
C THR A 35 -14.23 4.75 0.39
N VAL A 36 -13.61 5.24 -0.68
CA VAL A 36 -12.85 4.44 -1.64
C VAL A 36 -11.37 4.60 -1.33
N CYS A 37 -10.62 3.51 -1.33
CA CYS A 37 -9.20 3.50 -1.00
C CYS A 37 -8.39 3.33 -2.28
N SER A 38 -7.64 4.35 -2.67
CA SER A 38 -6.64 4.29 -3.75
C SER A 38 -5.29 3.79 -3.23
N LEU A 39 -4.41 3.39 -4.16
CA LEU A 39 -3.04 3.01 -3.80
C LEU A 39 -2.26 4.20 -3.19
N ARG A 40 -2.56 5.44 -3.62
CA ARG A 40 -1.90 6.63 -3.08
C ARG A 40 -2.31 6.89 -1.63
N GLU A 41 -3.61 6.82 -1.35
CA GLU A 41 -4.13 6.99 0.01
C GLU A 41 -3.65 5.88 0.94
N ALA A 42 -3.56 4.63 0.46
CA ALA A 42 -3.06 3.51 1.27
C ALA A 42 -1.58 3.70 1.67
N VAL A 43 -0.74 4.18 0.75
CA VAL A 43 0.66 4.51 1.05
C VAL A 43 0.75 5.70 2.01
N GLU A 44 -0.05 6.74 1.77
CA GLU A 44 -0.06 7.95 2.61
C GLU A 44 -0.53 7.65 4.04
N PHE A 45 -1.56 6.81 4.18
CA PHE A 45 -2.03 6.28 5.44
C PHE A 45 -0.89 5.61 6.21
N LEU A 46 -0.18 4.66 5.59
CA LEU A 46 0.91 3.95 6.27
C LEU A 46 2.05 4.89 6.66
N ASN A 47 2.42 5.84 5.80
CA ASN A 47 3.44 6.85 6.10
C ASN A 47 3.10 7.67 7.36
N LYS A 48 1.81 7.91 7.62
CA LYS A 48 1.34 8.79 8.69
C LYS A 48 0.62 8.07 9.83
N ARG A 49 0.50 6.74 9.78
CA ARG A 49 -0.31 5.93 10.73
C ARG A 49 0.03 6.15 12.21
N SER A 50 1.28 6.52 12.53
CA SER A 50 1.70 6.82 13.91
C SER A 50 1.10 8.11 14.47
N GLN A 51 0.53 8.97 13.63
CA GLN A 51 -0.10 10.22 14.03
C GLN A 51 -1.56 9.98 14.43
N THR A 52 -1.98 10.60 15.53
CA THR A 52 -3.34 10.45 16.09
C THR A 52 -4.45 10.76 15.08
N ALA A 53 -4.22 11.68 14.14
CA ALA A 53 -5.18 12.03 13.09
C ALA A 53 -5.52 10.85 12.14
N PHE A 54 -4.69 9.81 12.11
CA PHE A 54 -4.83 8.65 11.22
C PHE A 54 -5.31 7.40 11.96
N GLU A 55 -5.63 7.49 13.26
CA GLU A 55 -6.03 6.29 14.02
C GLU A 55 -7.29 5.62 13.47
N ASN A 56 -8.20 6.40 12.88
CA ASN A 56 -9.44 5.90 12.30
C ASN A 56 -9.36 5.63 10.79
N GLY A 57 -8.17 5.69 10.20
CA GLY A 57 -7.94 5.54 8.77
C GLY A 57 -7.70 6.86 8.05
N TYR A 58 -7.55 6.79 6.72
CA TYR A 58 -7.34 7.93 5.85
C TYR A 58 -8.05 7.70 4.53
N HIS A 59 -9.05 8.53 4.19
CA HIS A 59 -9.75 8.52 2.90
C HIS A 59 -10.13 7.09 2.45
N GLY A 60 -10.92 6.39 3.25
CA GLY A 60 -11.35 5.01 2.98
C GLY A 60 -10.30 3.92 3.23
N CYS A 61 -9.04 4.26 3.53
CA CYS A 61 -7.97 3.30 3.77
C CYS A 61 -7.67 3.07 5.26
N GLY A 62 -7.72 1.80 5.69
CA GLY A 62 -7.12 1.32 6.95
C GLY A 62 -7.68 1.93 8.24
N ASN A 63 -6.98 1.66 9.34
CA ASN A 63 -7.09 2.27 10.67
C ASN A 63 -5.86 1.87 11.50
N LYS A 64 -5.72 2.32 12.74
CA LYS A 64 -4.53 2.01 13.57
C LYS A 64 -4.25 0.51 13.75
N GLU A 65 -5.29 -0.32 13.66
CA GLU A 65 -5.19 -1.77 13.77
C GLU A 65 -4.94 -2.43 12.41
N ALA A 66 -4.86 -1.70 11.29
CA ALA A 66 -4.56 -2.25 9.98
C ALA A 66 -3.09 -2.65 9.87
N SER A 67 -2.80 -3.68 9.07
CA SER A 67 -1.44 -4.19 8.90
C SER A 67 -0.60 -3.22 8.07
N SER A 68 0.71 -3.46 7.98
CA SER A 68 1.58 -2.71 7.05
C SER A 68 1.59 -3.32 5.63
N THR A 69 0.56 -4.10 5.29
CA THR A 69 0.38 -4.73 3.97
C THR A 69 -0.76 -4.07 3.21
N ILE A 70 -0.46 -3.65 1.99
CA ILE A 70 -1.43 -3.15 1.00
C ILE A 70 -1.71 -4.29 0.02
N LEU A 71 -2.99 -4.63 -0.16
CA LEU A 71 -3.46 -5.65 -1.09
C LEU A 71 -4.06 -5.04 -2.36
N LEU A 72 -3.53 -5.48 -3.49
CA LEU A 72 -3.98 -5.15 -4.83
C LEU A 72 -4.75 -6.32 -5.45
N GLY A 73 -5.86 -6.02 -6.13
CA GLY A 73 -6.64 -7.03 -6.82
C GLY A 73 -5.86 -7.72 -7.94
N ARG A 74 -6.06 -9.02 -8.08
CA ARG A 74 -5.48 -9.85 -9.16
C ARG A 74 -5.88 -9.31 -10.55
N ASP A 75 -4.93 -9.35 -11.48
CA ASP A 75 -5.12 -8.92 -12.88
C ASP A 75 -5.65 -7.48 -13.05
N LYS A 76 -5.44 -6.62 -12.05
CA LYS A 76 -5.85 -5.21 -12.09
C LYS A 76 -4.68 -4.31 -12.47
N GLU A 77 -4.99 -3.24 -13.19
CA GLU A 77 -4.06 -2.16 -13.53
C GLU A 77 -4.37 -0.93 -12.66
N TYR A 78 -3.44 -0.56 -11.79
CA TYR A 78 -3.50 0.60 -10.93
C TYR A 78 -2.68 1.72 -11.56
N ILE A 79 -3.33 2.85 -11.83
CA ILE A 79 -2.68 4.01 -12.44
C ILE A 79 -1.96 4.82 -11.36
N LEU A 80 -0.85 5.46 -11.73
CA LEU A 80 -0.16 6.50 -10.97
C LEU A 80 0.10 7.71 -11.87
N ASN A 81 -0.35 8.88 -11.44
CA ASN A 81 -0.10 10.18 -12.05
C ASN A 81 1.22 10.79 -11.55
N LYS A 82 1.66 10.43 -10.35
CA LYS A 82 2.92 10.88 -9.71
C LYS A 82 3.59 9.74 -8.94
N ALA A 83 4.87 9.89 -8.62
CA ALA A 83 5.56 8.93 -7.76
C ALA A 83 4.83 8.77 -6.41
N LEU A 84 4.78 7.54 -5.91
CA LEU A 84 4.41 7.24 -4.53
C LEU A 84 5.61 7.49 -3.63
N GLN A 85 5.43 8.29 -2.58
CA GLN A 85 6.45 8.53 -1.57
C GLN A 85 6.27 7.47 -0.48
N ILE A 86 7.25 6.61 -0.27
CA ILE A 86 7.23 5.56 0.74
C ILE A 86 8.24 5.95 1.82
N LYS A 87 7.72 6.35 2.99
CA LYS A 87 8.48 6.88 4.13
C LYS A 87 8.54 5.91 5.31
N THR A 88 7.92 4.74 5.18
CA THR A 88 7.92 3.70 6.21
C THR A 88 7.98 2.32 5.58
N SER A 89 8.35 1.31 6.37
CA SER A 89 8.38 -0.07 5.91
C SER A 89 6.96 -0.59 5.64
N MET A 90 6.77 -1.23 4.50
CA MET A 90 5.47 -1.77 4.08
C MET A 90 5.62 -2.90 3.06
N THR A 91 4.55 -3.67 2.91
CA THR A 91 4.39 -4.66 1.84
C THR A 91 3.31 -4.19 0.89
N ILE A 92 3.58 -4.21 -0.41
CA ILE A 92 2.56 -4.06 -1.45
C ILE A 92 2.50 -5.40 -2.18
N SER A 93 1.35 -6.05 -2.15
CA SER A 93 1.18 -7.40 -2.67
C SER A 93 -0.07 -7.51 -3.53
N THR A 94 -0.02 -8.37 -4.54
CA THR A 94 -1.25 -8.90 -5.13
C THR A 94 -1.98 -9.77 -4.11
N ALA A 95 -3.31 -9.68 -4.09
CA ALA A 95 -4.17 -10.47 -3.24
C ALA A 95 -4.06 -11.97 -3.57
N ALA A 96 -4.07 -12.78 -2.52
CA ALA A 96 -4.08 -14.23 -2.65
C ALA A 96 -5.31 -14.70 -3.43
N SER A 97 -5.18 -15.86 -4.08
CA SER A 97 -6.32 -16.53 -4.70
C SER A 97 -7.32 -16.97 -3.62
N GLY A 98 -8.61 -16.75 -3.85
CA GLY A 98 -9.67 -17.43 -3.08
C GLY A 98 -9.91 -18.87 -3.57
N ASP A 99 -9.42 -19.21 -4.76
CA ASP A 99 -9.54 -20.54 -5.35
C ASP A 99 -8.40 -21.44 -4.89
N PHE A 100 -8.75 -22.56 -4.25
CA PHE A 100 -7.82 -23.58 -3.75
C PHE A 100 -6.91 -24.20 -4.83
N ASN A 101 -7.30 -24.10 -6.11
CA ASN A 101 -6.55 -24.67 -7.23
C ASN A 101 -5.71 -23.62 -7.99
N ASN A 102 -5.66 -22.37 -7.52
CA ASN A 102 -5.04 -21.26 -8.24
C ASN A 102 -3.93 -20.56 -7.42
N ASP A 103 -3.04 -21.38 -6.87
CA ASP A 103 -1.88 -20.96 -6.07
C ASP A 103 -0.63 -20.69 -6.93
N LYS A 104 -0.81 -20.60 -8.26
CA LYS A 104 0.29 -20.34 -9.18
C LYS A 104 0.81 -18.92 -8.99
N LYS A 105 2.00 -18.84 -8.39
CA LYS A 105 2.67 -17.56 -8.15
C LYS A 105 3.06 -16.86 -9.44
N GLY A 106 2.96 -15.54 -9.45
CA GLY A 106 3.44 -14.68 -10.54
C GLY A 106 2.55 -14.63 -11.79
N LEU A 107 1.41 -15.33 -11.83
CA LEU A 107 0.57 -15.40 -13.04
C LEU A 107 -0.48 -14.29 -13.10
N ASN A 108 -1.09 -13.95 -11.96
CA ASN A 108 -2.24 -13.04 -11.90
C ASN A 108 -1.88 -11.73 -11.19
N ASN A 109 -0.69 -11.22 -11.50
CA ASN A 109 -0.11 -10.06 -10.83
C ASN A 109 -0.93 -8.79 -11.09
N ALA A 110 -1.17 -8.01 -10.04
CA ALA A 110 -1.54 -6.62 -10.21
C ALA A 110 -0.43 -5.85 -10.94
N THR A 111 -0.82 -4.91 -11.79
CA THR A 111 0.09 -4.02 -12.52
C THR A 111 -0.01 -2.62 -11.95
N ILE A 112 1.12 -2.03 -11.54
CA ILE A 112 1.21 -0.62 -11.16
C ILE A 112 1.84 0.13 -12.32
N LYS A 113 1.12 1.12 -12.85
CA LYS A 113 1.47 1.79 -14.10
C LYS A 113 1.60 3.29 -13.93
N MET A 114 2.75 3.82 -14.31
CA MET A 114 2.97 5.26 -14.37
C MET A 114 2.39 5.84 -15.66
N VAL A 115 1.45 6.76 -15.53
CA VAL A 115 0.97 7.63 -16.62
C VAL A 115 1.67 8.98 -16.60
N GLY A 116 2.17 9.42 -15.43
CA GLY A 116 3.03 10.60 -15.30
C GLY A 116 4.41 10.42 -15.95
N THR A 117 5.29 11.41 -15.81
CA THR A 117 6.67 11.37 -16.34
C THR A 117 7.71 10.99 -15.28
N GLU A 118 7.27 10.45 -14.15
CA GLU A 118 8.08 10.20 -12.96
C GLU A 118 8.45 8.72 -12.80
N ARG A 119 9.24 8.42 -11.77
CA ARG A 119 9.43 7.06 -11.24
C ARG A 119 8.17 6.59 -10.51
N LEU A 120 7.94 5.28 -10.44
CA LEU A 120 6.79 4.70 -9.72
C LEU A 120 6.84 4.99 -8.21
N PHE A 121 8.02 4.81 -7.61
CA PHE A 121 8.22 4.92 -6.16
C PHE A 121 9.45 5.78 -5.86
N THR A 122 9.38 6.50 -4.74
CA THR A 122 10.54 7.01 -4.00
C THR A 122 10.50 6.35 -2.64
N VAL A 123 11.54 5.62 -2.25
CA VAL A 123 11.65 5.01 -0.92
C VAL A 123 12.71 5.81 -0.16
N ASP A 124 12.23 6.71 0.71
CA ASP A 124 13.06 7.66 1.45
C ASP A 124 12.23 8.21 2.61
N ASP A 125 12.66 7.96 3.85
CA ASP A 125 12.06 8.55 5.05
C ASP A 125 12.71 9.88 5.44
N GLU A 126 13.67 10.35 4.63
CA GLU A 126 14.45 11.56 4.81
C GLU A 126 15.26 11.56 6.13
N SER A 127 15.38 10.41 6.79
CA SER A 127 16.09 10.27 8.05
C SER A 127 17.54 9.90 7.83
N VAL A 128 18.42 10.59 8.55
CA VAL A 128 19.86 10.29 8.59
C VAL A 128 20.24 9.31 9.70
N GLU A 129 19.28 8.93 10.55
CA GLU A 129 19.53 8.14 11.77
C GLU A 129 18.79 6.80 11.83
N ASN A 130 17.86 6.54 10.89
CA ASN A 130 16.98 5.37 10.97
C ASN A 130 17.61 4.08 10.39
N SER A 131 17.07 2.95 10.87
CA SER A 131 17.25 1.63 10.27
C SER A 131 16.75 1.60 8.82
N LEU A 132 17.35 0.76 7.98
CA LEU A 132 16.94 0.54 6.58
C LEU A 132 15.42 0.40 6.42
N LEU A 133 14.82 1.20 5.54
CA LEU A 133 13.42 1.06 5.14
C LEU A 133 13.23 -0.18 4.27
N ALA A 134 12.51 -1.17 4.78
CA ALA A 134 12.21 -2.39 4.06
C ALA A 134 10.86 -2.25 3.34
N VAL A 135 10.89 -2.21 2.01
CA VAL A 135 9.69 -2.23 1.16
C VAL A 135 9.64 -3.53 0.38
N SER A 136 8.60 -4.32 0.61
CA SER A 136 8.39 -5.60 -0.08
C SER A 136 7.36 -5.45 -1.20
N LEU A 137 7.75 -5.77 -2.42
CA LEU A 137 6.87 -5.79 -3.60
C LEU A 137 6.66 -7.24 -4.01
N ILE A 138 5.45 -7.76 -3.82
CA ILE A 138 5.15 -9.20 -3.94
C ILE A 138 4.15 -9.43 -5.07
N GLU A 139 4.57 -10.19 -6.08
CA GLU A 139 3.73 -10.58 -7.22
C GLU A 139 3.12 -9.38 -7.96
N LEU A 140 3.94 -8.38 -8.26
CA LEU A 140 3.54 -7.18 -8.96
C LEU A 140 4.23 -7.08 -10.33
N ASN A 141 3.50 -6.58 -11.31
CA ASN A 141 4.07 -6.04 -12.53
C ASN A 141 4.27 -4.53 -12.37
N LEU A 142 5.44 -4.02 -12.76
CA LEU A 142 5.74 -2.59 -12.71
C LEU A 142 5.87 -2.06 -14.13
N GLN A 143 5.04 -1.07 -14.49
CA GLN A 143 5.03 -0.46 -15.81
C GLN A 143 5.41 1.02 -15.72
N GLY A 144 6.55 1.37 -16.31
CA GLY A 144 7.01 2.76 -16.40
C GLY A 144 6.21 3.59 -17.41
N SER A 145 6.48 4.90 -17.40
CA SER A 145 5.87 5.84 -18.34
C SER A 145 6.24 5.52 -19.80
N SER A 146 5.33 5.80 -20.72
CA SER A 146 5.62 5.81 -22.15
C SER A 146 6.50 6.99 -22.57
N THR A 147 6.63 8.01 -21.72
CA THR A 147 7.49 9.16 -21.94
C THR A 147 8.93 8.86 -21.51
N LYS A 148 9.89 9.14 -22.38
CA LYS A 148 11.31 9.03 -22.03
C LYS A 148 11.65 10.10 -21.00
N VAL A 149 12.17 9.69 -19.84
CA VAL A 149 12.80 10.62 -18.90
C VAL A 149 14.06 11.15 -19.58
N ASN A 150 14.10 12.45 -19.85
CA ASN A 150 15.32 13.12 -20.30
C ASN A 150 16.30 13.18 -19.12
N ASN A 151 17.04 12.08 -18.90
CA ASN A 151 18.14 12.05 -17.95
C ASN A 151 19.21 13.03 -18.45
N ARG A 152 19.16 14.30 -18.03
CA ARG A 152 20.34 15.15 -18.12
C ARG A 152 21.44 14.44 -17.33
N PRO A 153 22.64 14.26 -17.89
CA PRO A 153 23.74 13.68 -17.14
C PRO A 153 23.91 14.50 -15.86
N LEU A 154 24.05 13.82 -14.72
CA LEU A 154 24.53 14.44 -13.49
C LEU A 154 25.69 15.37 -13.86
N ALA A 155 25.54 16.66 -13.52
CA ALA A 155 26.55 17.67 -13.85
C ALA A 155 27.91 17.14 -13.42
N LYS A 156 28.83 16.95 -14.38
CA LYS A 156 30.23 16.61 -14.06
C LYS A 156 30.71 17.67 -13.09
N VAL A 157 30.95 17.27 -11.84
CA VAL A 157 31.62 18.11 -10.85
C VAL A 157 32.95 18.53 -11.48
N LYS A 158 33.05 19.82 -11.82
CA LYS A 158 34.26 20.39 -12.37
C LYS A 158 35.25 20.42 -11.21
N THR A 159 36.16 19.46 -11.16
CA THR A 159 37.28 19.46 -10.23
C THR A 159 38.03 20.78 -10.41
N ALA A 160 38.01 21.63 -9.38
CA ALA A 160 38.83 22.82 -9.34
C ALA A 160 40.29 22.35 -9.17
N SER A 161 41.11 22.53 -10.20
CA SER A 161 42.55 22.47 -10.05
C SER A 161 43.01 23.72 -9.32
N ILE A 162 43.77 23.50 -8.25
CA ILE A 162 44.46 24.49 -7.41
C ILE A 162 45.50 25.23 -8.24
#